data_AF-A0AAV4TFF6-F1
#
_entry.id   AF-A0AAV4TFF6-F1
#
_cell.length_a   1.000
_cell.length_b   1.000
_cell.length_c   1.000
_cell.angle_alpha   90.00
_cell.angle_beta   90.00
_cell.angle_gamma   90.00
#
_symmetry.space_group_name_H-M   'P 1'
#
loop_
_entity.id
_entity.type
_entity.pdbx_description
1 polymer ?
#
loop_
_entity_poly.entity_id
_entity_poly.type
_entity_poly.pdbx_seq_one_letter_code
_entity_poly.pdbx_strand_id
1 'polypeptide(L)'
;MDWDYILPGDSKISLQQVTNTQLNRVTTTPNNGINGLNQLCAICGDRATGKHYGASSCDGCKGFFRRSVRKNHVYSCRFNRSCVMDKDKRNQCRYCRLKKCFRAGMKKEAVQNERDRISCRRPSYDEATNNSGITLTALLNAEMFSRQLTHNTADGDIAAKKVANIADVCESMKQQLLILVDWAKCIPQFCELPLDDQVALLRAHAGAFTIGSHGAFNAP
;
A
#
# COMPACT_ATOMS: atom_id res chain seq x y z
N MET A 1 -10.30 2.71 -5.45
CA MET A 1 -11.61 2.04 -5.34
C MET A 1 -12.29 2.53 -4.07
N ASP A 2 -13.33 3.34 -4.23
CA ASP A 2 -14.05 3.96 -3.11
C ASP A 2 -14.88 2.94 -2.34
N TRP A 3 -14.72 2.93 -1.02
CA TRP A 3 -15.46 2.04 -0.11
C TRP A 3 -16.89 2.53 0.15
N ASP A 4 -17.24 3.73 -0.33
CA ASP A 4 -18.59 4.28 -0.25
C ASP A 4 -19.62 3.42 -1.00
N TYR A 5 -19.19 2.62 -1.99
CA TYR A 5 -20.06 1.74 -2.76
C TYR A 5 -20.50 0.44 -2.06
N ILE A 6 -19.97 0.11 -0.88
CA ILE A 6 -20.37 -1.11 -0.12
C ILE A 6 -21.44 -0.83 0.95
N LEU A 7 -21.81 0.45 1.12
CA LEU A 7 -22.98 0.89 1.88
C LEU A 7 -24.01 1.59 0.95
N PRO A 8 -24.59 0.91 -0.05
CA PRO A 8 -25.70 1.48 -0.80
C PRO A 8 -26.92 1.49 0.12
N GLY A 9 -27.23 2.65 0.72
CA GLY A 9 -28.44 2.82 1.53
C GLY A 9 -28.52 4.06 2.43
N ASP A 10 -27.42 4.59 2.96
CA ASP A 10 -27.50 5.70 3.93
C ASP A 10 -26.82 6.95 3.37
N SER A 11 -27.59 7.74 2.63
CA SER A 11 -27.20 9.09 2.22
C SER A 11 -27.06 9.97 3.47
N LYS A 12 -25.86 10.54 3.64
CA LYS A 12 -25.52 11.63 4.56
C LYS A 12 -26.01 11.47 6.01
N ILE A 13 -25.29 10.68 6.82
CA ILE A 13 -25.28 10.95 8.26
C ILE A 13 -24.33 12.13 8.50
N SER A 14 -24.91 13.33 8.44
CA SER A 14 -24.30 14.55 8.95
C SER A 14 -23.85 14.32 10.40
N LEU A 15 -22.65 14.79 10.74
CA LEU A 15 -22.01 14.76 12.05
C LEU A 15 -22.74 15.60 13.13
N GLN A 16 -24.05 15.89 12.97
CA GLN A 16 -24.76 16.87 13.78
C GLN A 16 -26.08 16.42 14.41
N GLN A 17 -26.48 15.15 14.36
CA GLN A 17 -27.66 14.70 15.11
C GLN A 17 -27.30 13.60 16.11
N VAL A 18 -26.57 14.01 17.14
CA VAL A 18 -26.38 13.25 18.38
C VAL A 18 -27.23 13.90 19.47
N THR A 19 -28.56 13.85 19.35
CA THR A 19 -29.44 14.00 20.53
C THR A 19 -30.71 13.15 20.36
N ASN A 20 -30.87 12.25 21.32
CA ASN A 20 -32.08 11.57 21.77
C ASN A 20 -32.74 10.42 20.97
N THR A 21 -33.22 9.47 21.80
CA THR A 21 -34.19 8.39 21.58
C THR A 21 -33.74 7.19 20.73
N GLN A 22 -33.70 5.93 21.18
CA GLN A 22 -34.26 5.27 22.37
C GLN A 22 -33.35 4.11 22.85
N LEU A 23 -33.09 4.09 24.16
CA LEU A 23 -32.79 2.85 24.88
C LEU A 23 -34.11 2.07 25.08
N ASN A 24 -34.15 0.81 24.66
CA ASN A 24 -35.05 -0.24 25.17
C ASN A 24 -34.55 -1.59 24.60
N ARG A 25 -34.37 -2.70 25.32
CA ARG A 25 -34.69 -3.11 26.69
C ARG A 25 -33.64 -4.17 27.06
N VAL A 26 -32.90 -3.98 28.15
CA VAL A 26 -32.05 -5.02 28.74
C VAL A 26 -32.89 -5.74 29.79
N THR A 27 -33.05 -7.04 29.64
CA THR A 27 -33.67 -7.90 30.64
C THR A 27 -32.78 -7.92 31.88
N THR A 28 -33.39 -7.55 33.01
CA THR A 28 -32.83 -7.37 34.34
C THR A 28 -32.18 -8.63 34.91
N THR A 29 -30.93 -8.50 35.37
CA THR A 29 -30.40 -9.21 36.54
C THR A 29 -29.68 -8.19 37.45
N PRO A 30 -29.89 -8.23 38.78
CA PRO A 30 -29.30 -7.24 39.67
C PRO A 30 -27.98 -7.75 40.24
N ASN A 31 -26.86 -7.08 39.92
CA ASN A 31 -26.00 -6.48 40.94
C ASN A 31 -24.68 -5.96 40.36
N ASN A 32 -24.35 -4.76 40.85
CA ASN A 32 -23.01 -4.20 41.07
C ASN A 32 -22.30 -3.44 39.94
N GLY A 33 -22.13 -2.13 40.16
CA GLY A 33 -20.97 -1.37 39.68
C GLY A 33 -21.19 -0.50 38.44
N ILE A 34 -21.55 0.76 38.67
CA ILE A 34 -21.69 1.85 37.69
C ILE A 34 -20.30 2.33 37.21
N ASN A 35 -19.47 1.43 36.66
CA ASN A 35 -18.13 1.75 36.11
C ASN A 35 -17.71 0.85 34.91
N GLY A 36 -18.64 0.09 34.31
CA GLY A 36 -18.31 -1.02 33.39
C GLY A 36 -18.35 -0.76 31.87
N LEU A 37 -18.76 0.42 31.39
CA LEU A 37 -18.98 0.65 29.95
C LEU A 37 -17.69 0.57 29.10
N ASN A 38 -16.52 0.77 29.71
CA ASN A 38 -15.22 0.60 29.05
C ASN A 38 -14.68 -0.84 29.04
N GLN A 39 -15.40 -1.81 29.63
CA GLN A 39 -14.93 -3.20 29.78
C GLN A 39 -15.52 -4.16 28.74
N LEU A 40 -16.45 -3.70 27.87
CA LEU A 40 -17.11 -4.53 26.87
C LEU A 40 -16.82 -4.08 25.44
N CYS A 41 -16.72 -5.05 24.53
CA CYS A 41 -16.45 -4.85 23.12
C CYS A 41 -17.69 -4.29 22.41
N ALA A 42 -17.59 -3.09 21.83
CA ALA A 42 -18.69 -2.44 21.13
C ALA A 42 -19.21 -3.22 19.90
N ILE A 43 -18.47 -4.24 19.43
CA ILE A 43 -18.82 -5.05 18.26
C ILE A 43 -19.57 -6.32 18.66
N CYS A 44 -19.12 -7.05 19.67
CA CYS A 44 -19.66 -8.37 19.99
C CYS A 44 -20.03 -8.60 21.46
N GLY A 45 -19.89 -7.58 22.32
CA GLY A 45 -20.21 -7.66 23.75
C GLY A 45 -19.25 -8.51 24.60
N ASP A 46 -18.22 -9.11 24.00
CA ASP A 46 -17.15 -9.84 24.70
C ASP A 46 -16.27 -8.88 25.53
N ARG A 47 -15.44 -9.41 26.45
CA ARG A 47 -14.56 -8.58 27.28
C ARG A 47 -13.61 -7.75 26.40
N ALA A 48 -13.67 -6.43 26.53
CA ALA A 48 -12.77 -5.54 25.81
C ALA A 48 -11.35 -5.64 26.38
N THR A 49 -10.36 -5.51 25.51
CA THR A 49 -8.94 -5.40 25.89
C THR A 49 -8.43 -3.97 25.81
N GLY A 50 -9.31 -3.03 25.41
CA GLY A 50 -9.00 -1.61 25.29
C GLY A 50 -9.52 -1.02 23.98
N LYS A 51 -9.02 0.17 23.64
CA LYS A 51 -9.35 0.88 22.41
C LYS A 51 -8.43 0.41 21.28
N HIS A 52 -9.03 -0.10 20.20
CA HIS A 52 -8.30 -0.55 19.00
C HIS A 52 -8.89 0.12 17.77
N TYR A 53 -8.04 0.78 16.98
CA TYR A 53 -8.42 1.47 15.74
C TYR A 53 -9.52 2.54 15.88
N GLY A 54 -9.76 3.05 17.09
CA GLY A 54 -10.78 4.09 17.34
C GLY A 54 -11.96 3.65 18.21
N ALA A 55 -12.16 2.34 18.42
CA ALA A 55 -13.29 1.81 19.18
C ALA A 55 -12.86 0.85 20.31
N SER A 56 -13.63 0.79 21.41
CA SER A 56 -13.43 -0.23 22.46
C SER A 56 -13.76 -1.61 21.90
N SER A 57 -12.79 -2.54 21.92
CA SER A 57 -12.98 -3.86 21.33
C SER A 57 -12.16 -4.96 21.99
N CYS A 58 -12.54 -6.20 21.75
CA CYS A 58 -11.78 -7.39 22.15
C CYS A 58 -10.74 -7.78 21.09
N ASP A 59 -9.78 -8.63 21.46
CA ASP A 59 -8.71 -9.08 20.55
C ASP A 59 -9.23 -9.78 19.29
N GLY A 60 -10.37 -10.48 19.40
CA GLY A 60 -11.00 -11.12 18.26
C GLY A 60 -11.48 -10.12 17.21
N CYS A 61 -12.08 -9.00 17.63
CA CYS A 61 -12.57 -7.98 16.70
C CYS A 61 -11.44 -7.07 16.20
N LYS A 62 -10.45 -6.76 17.04
CA LYS A 62 -9.19 -6.13 16.64
C LYS A 62 -8.51 -6.89 15.50
N GLY A 63 -8.25 -8.19 15.70
CA GLY A 63 -7.55 -9.01 14.72
C GLY A 63 -8.36 -9.21 13.44
N PHE A 64 -9.68 -9.36 13.57
CA PHE A 64 -10.58 -9.43 12.42
C PHE A 64 -10.50 -8.17 11.57
N PHE A 65 -10.70 -6.99 12.16
CA PHE A 65 -10.65 -5.71 11.47
C PHE A 65 -9.31 -5.50 10.76
N ARG A 66 -8.20 -5.74 11.47
CA ARG A 66 -6.84 -5.63 10.90
C ARG A 66 -6.66 -6.48 9.64
N ARG A 67 -7.06 -7.76 9.68
CA ARG A 67 -6.93 -8.68 8.54
C ARG A 67 -7.83 -8.28 7.39
N SER A 68 -9.05 -7.85 7.68
CA SER A 68 -10.01 -7.40 6.67
C SER A 68 -9.53 -6.16 5.94
N VAL A 69 -9.00 -5.18 6.65
CA VAL A 69 -8.47 -3.93 6.06
C VAL A 69 -7.19 -4.20 5.27
N ARG A 70 -6.20 -4.91 5.83
CA ARG A 70 -4.92 -5.20 5.15
C ARG A 70 -5.08 -5.91 3.82
N LYS A 71 -5.97 -6.89 3.77
CA LYS A 71 -6.24 -7.70 2.56
C LYS A 71 -7.33 -7.10 1.67
N ASN A 72 -7.81 -5.90 2.00
CA ASN A 72 -8.89 -5.24 1.28
C ASN A 72 -10.10 -6.18 1.06
N HIS A 73 -10.45 -6.97 2.08
CA HIS A 73 -11.44 -8.03 1.94
C HIS A 73 -12.85 -7.46 1.76
N VAL A 74 -13.49 -7.87 0.68
CA VAL A 74 -14.92 -7.65 0.46
C VAL A 74 -15.68 -8.91 0.89
N TYR A 75 -16.60 -8.77 1.83
CA TYR A 75 -17.46 -9.86 2.29
C TYR A 75 -18.88 -9.66 1.77
N SER A 76 -19.63 -10.76 1.63
CA SER A 76 -21.06 -10.74 1.33
C SER A 76 -21.86 -11.36 2.48
N CYS A 77 -23.02 -10.77 2.79
CA CYS A 77 -23.98 -11.39 3.71
C CYS A 77 -24.82 -12.42 2.95
N ARG A 78 -25.13 -13.55 3.58
CA ARG A 78 -26.06 -14.57 3.05
C ARG A 78 -27.52 -14.34 3.44
N PHE A 79 -27.77 -13.33 4.27
CA PHE A 79 -29.09 -12.98 4.83
C PHE A 79 -29.40 -11.52 4.51
N ASN A 80 -30.25 -10.88 5.32
CA ASN A 80 -30.70 -9.49 5.20
C ASN A 80 -29.70 -8.41 5.63
N ARG A 81 -28.38 -8.70 5.69
CA ARG A 81 -27.34 -7.74 6.12
C ARG A 81 -27.53 -7.15 7.53
N SER A 82 -28.35 -7.77 8.38
CA SER A 82 -28.62 -7.34 9.77
C SER A 82 -28.34 -8.43 10.81
N CYS A 83 -27.36 -9.32 10.56
CA CYS A 83 -27.01 -10.39 11.48
C CYS A 83 -26.56 -9.85 12.85
N VAL A 84 -27.07 -10.46 13.93
CA VAL A 84 -26.69 -10.12 15.30
C VAL A 84 -25.26 -10.57 15.59
N MET A 85 -24.48 -9.66 16.18
CA MET A 85 -23.06 -9.85 16.47
C MET A 85 -22.86 -9.96 17.98
N ASP A 86 -22.77 -11.19 18.48
CA ASP A 86 -22.51 -11.53 19.89
C ASP A 86 -21.26 -12.40 20.01
N LYS A 87 -20.76 -12.62 21.24
CA LYS A 87 -19.53 -13.37 21.52
C LYS A 87 -19.44 -14.70 20.76
N ASP A 88 -20.50 -15.52 20.81
CA ASP A 88 -20.49 -16.89 20.27
C ASP A 88 -20.71 -16.92 18.75
N LYS A 89 -21.60 -16.04 18.25
CA LYS A 89 -22.00 -16.01 16.83
C LYS A 89 -21.31 -14.95 15.99
N ARG A 90 -20.30 -14.25 16.51
CA ARG A 90 -19.56 -13.22 15.75
C ARG A 90 -18.80 -13.74 14.52
N ASN A 91 -18.64 -15.05 14.38
CA ASN A 91 -17.98 -15.64 13.21
C ASN A 91 -18.98 -16.06 12.12
N GLN A 92 -20.29 -16.02 12.38
CA GLN A 92 -21.33 -16.47 11.46
C GLN A 92 -21.43 -15.60 10.20
N CYS A 93 -21.26 -14.28 10.34
CA CYS A 93 -21.33 -13.35 9.22
C CYS A 93 -20.20 -12.31 9.26
N ARG A 94 -19.21 -12.48 8.37
CA ARG A 94 -18.07 -11.56 8.25
C ARG A 94 -18.48 -10.18 7.74
N TYR A 95 -19.46 -10.11 6.83
CA TYR A 95 -20.00 -8.84 6.34
C TYR A 95 -20.58 -7.99 7.48
N CYS A 96 -21.54 -8.54 8.24
CA CYS A 96 -22.19 -7.81 9.33
C CYS A 96 -21.19 -7.45 10.44
N ARG A 97 -20.21 -8.31 10.71
CA ARG A 97 -19.12 -8.00 11.65
C ARG A 97 -18.32 -6.79 11.20
N LEU A 98 -17.84 -6.79 9.95
CA LEU A 98 -17.00 -5.71 9.42
C LEU A 98 -17.79 -4.40 9.35
N LYS A 99 -19.05 -4.45 8.91
CA LYS A 99 -19.97 -3.32 8.95
C LYS A 99 -20.13 -2.77 10.37
N LYS A 100 -20.30 -3.63 11.37
CA LYS A 100 -20.40 -3.21 12.79
C LYS A 100 -19.09 -2.64 13.34
N CYS A 101 -17.92 -3.13 12.90
CA CYS A 101 -16.63 -2.52 13.23
C CYS A 101 -16.56 -1.05 12.82
N PHE A 102 -16.91 -0.74 11.56
CA PHE A 102 -16.95 0.64 11.08
C PHE A 102 -17.99 1.49 11.82
N ARG A 103 -19.21 0.96 12.03
CA ARG A 103 -20.26 1.65 12.80
C ARG A 103 -19.87 1.96 14.24
N ALA A 104 -19.04 1.11 14.85
CA ALA A 104 -18.51 1.33 16.20
C ALA A 104 -17.35 2.35 16.24
N GLY A 105 -16.90 2.87 15.09
CA GLY A 105 -15.85 3.88 15.01
C GLY A 105 -14.44 3.33 14.74
N MET A 106 -14.30 2.09 14.25
CA MET A 106 -13.00 1.59 13.79
C MET A 106 -12.62 2.24 12.46
N LYS A 107 -11.43 2.82 12.41
CA LYS A 107 -10.86 3.59 11.30
C LYS A 107 -9.88 2.74 10.50
N LYS A 108 -10.08 2.64 9.18
CA LYS A 108 -9.18 1.87 8.30
C LYS A 108 -7.79 2.49 8.25
N GLU A 109 -7.73 3.81 8.29
CA GLU A 109 -6.53 4.64 8.30
C GLU A 109 -5.70 4.47 9.57
N ALA A 110 -6.30 3.99 10.67
CA ALA A 110 -5.58 3.63 11.88
C ALA A 110 -4.86 2.27 11.77
N VAL A 111 -5.08 1.52 10.67
CA VAL A 111 -4.40 0.25 10.40
C VAL A 111 -3.11 0.54 9.64
N GLN A 112 -1.98 0.58 10.34
CA GLN A 112 -0.67 0.72 9.73
C GLN A 112 -0.36 -0.45 8.78
N ASN A 113 0.39 -0.15 7.72
CA ASN A 113 0.99 -1.13 6.80
C ASN A 113 1.86 -2.14 7.55
N GLU A 114 2.21 -3.26 6.91
CA GLU A 114 3.10 -4.22 7.54
C GLU A 114 4.41 -3.54 7.94
N ARG A 115 4.80 -3.75 9.20
CA ARG A 115 6.12 -3.37 9.68
C ARG A 115 7.09 -4.47 9.31
N ASP A 116 8.35 -4.10 9.09
CA ASP A 116 9.44 -5.05 8.96
C ASP A 116 9.39 -6.05 10.12
N ARG A 117 9.74 -7.30 9.82
CA ARG A 117 9.74 -8.38 10.82
C ARG A 117 10.61 -7.94 12.00
N ILE A 118 10.00 -7.71 13.17
CA ILE A 118 10.67 -7.56 14.47
C ILE A 118 11.18 -8.95 14.95
N SER A 119 11.72 -9.74 14.03
CA SER A 119 12.25 -11.06 14.29
C SER A 119 13.76 -10.96 14.25
N CYS A 120 14.41 -11.06 15.41
CA CYS A 120 15.85 -11.27 15.52
C CYS A 120 16.29 -12.65 15.00
N ARG A 121 15.38 -13.48 14.48
CA ARG A 121 15.76 -14.68 13.73
C ARG A 121 16.24 -14.24 12.36
N ARG A 122 17.55 -14.39 12.15
CA ARG A 122 18.23 -14.41 10.86
C ARG A 122 17.33 -15.08 9.80
N PRO A 123 17.24 -14.54 8.57
CA PRO A 123 16.64 -15.27 7.46
C PRO A 123 17.30 -16.66 7.39
N SER A 124 16.47 -17.70 7.44
CA SER A 124 16.92 -19.05 7.10
C SER A 124 17.33 -19.04 5.63
N TYR A 125 18.42 -19.72 5.31
CA TYR A 125 19.11 -19.74 4.02
C TYR A 125 18.25 -20.22 2.82
N ASP A 126 16.99 -20.63 3.03
CA ASP A 126 16.10 -21.20 2.00
C ASP A 126 15.14 -20.21 1.33
N GLU A 127 15.29 -18.89 1.52
CA GLU A 127 14.47 -17.88 0.79
C GLU A 127 15.20 -17.28 -0.44
N ALA A 128 16.17 -18.00 -1.01
CA ALA A 128 16.81 -17.59 -2.27
C ALA A 128 16.04 -18.07 -3.52
N THR A 129 15.09 -18.99 -3.38
CA THR A 129 14.45 -19.67 -4.53
C THR A 129 13.19 -18.96 -5.06
N ASN A 130 12.75 -17.86 -4.45
CA ASN A 130 11.63 -17.02 -4.93
C ASN A 130 12.06 -15.60 -5.31
N ASN A 131 13.37 -15.36 -5.48
CA ASN A 131 13.89 -14.07 -5.88
C ASN A 131 13.80 -13.88 -7.40
N SER A 132 12.57 -13.88 -7.92
CA SER A 132 12.25 -13.40 -9.28
C SER A 132 12.37 -11.86 -9.39
N GLY A 133 12.85 -11.19 -8.34
CA GLY A 133 13.05 -9.75 -8.30
C GLY A 133 14.33 -9.31 -8.99
N ILE A 134 14.32 -8.09 -9.52
CA ILE A 134 15.50 -7.42 -10.06
C ILE A 134 16.54 -7.28 -8.93
N THR A 135 17.74 -7.82 -9.14
CA THR A 135 18.82 -7.72 -8.15
C THR A 135 19.61 -6.43 -8.33
N LEU A 136 20.18 -5.89 -7.24
CA LEU A 136 21.05 -4.71 -7.31
C LEU A 136 22.23 -4.92 -8.26
N THR A 137 22.77 -6.14 -8.30
CA THR A 137 23.86 -6.53 -9.20
C THR A 137 23.44 -6.44 -10.67
N ALA A 138 22.22 -6.87 -11.02
CA ALA A 138 21.72 -6.77 -12.40
C ALA A 138 21.60 -5.31 -12.87
N LEU A 139 21.15 -4.41 -11.99
CA LEU A 139 21.06 -2.98 -12.28
C LEU A 139 22.45 -2.34 -12.47
N LEU A 140 23.41 -2.67 -11.61
CA LEU A 140 24.79 -2.19 -11.72
C LEU A 140 25.45 -2.66 -13.03
N ASN A 141 25.23 -3.92 -13.42
CA ASN A 141 25.76 -4.46 -14.66
C ASN A 141 25.15 -3.78 -15.89
N ALA A 142 23.83 -3.54 -15.90
CA ALA A 142 23.15 -2.81 -16.97
C ALA A 142 23.69 -1.38 -17.10
N GLU A 143 23.92 -0.69 -15.98
CA GLU A 143 24.52 0.65 -15.94
C GLU A 143 25.93 0.66 -16.55
N MET A 144 26.79 -0.28 -16.14
CA MET A 144 28.15 -0.40 -16.68
C MET A 144 28.17 -0.65 -18.20
N PHE A 145 27.27 -1.51 -18.70
CA PHE A 145 27.16 -1.80 -20.13
C PHE A 145 26.69 -0.58 -20.93
N SER A 146 25.67 0.12 -20.42
CA SER A 146 25.12 1.33 -21.06
C SER A 146 26.13 2.48 -21.16
N ARG A 147 27.05 2.59 -20.19
CA ARG A 147 28.12 3.61 -20.18
C ARG A 147 29.24 3.32 -21.19
N GLN A 148 29.52 2.05 -21.51
CA GLN A 148 30.53 1.74 -22.53
C GLN A 148 30.13 2.27 -23.92
N LEU A 149 28.82 2.38 -24.18
CA LEU A 149 28.30 2.96 -25.42
C LEU A 149 28.50 4.49 -25.51
N THR A 150 28.83 5.15 -24.39
CA THR A 150 29.13 6.59 -24.32
C THR A 150 30.61 6.93 -24.53
N HIS A 151 31.49 5.93 -24.68
CA HIS A 151 32.96 6.08 -24.62
C HIS A 151 33.61 6.74 -25.86
N ASN A 152 32.87 7.53 -26.63
CA ASN A 152 33.45 8.39 -27.67
C ASN A 152 33.67 9.84 -27.21
N THR A 153 33.37 10.19 -25.95
CA THR A 153 33.45 11.59 -25.47
C THR A 153 34.19 11.79 -24.14
N ALA A 154 35.17 10.96 -23.81
CA ALA A 154 35.95 11.15 -22.58
C ALA A 154 37.44 10.80 -22.76
N ASP A 155 38.17 11.65 -23.49
CA ASP A 155 39.51 12.12 -23.08
C ASP A 155 39.91 13.35 -23.92
N GLY A 156 39.15 14.43 -23.77
CA GLY A 156 39.37 15.67 -24.52
C GLY A 156 39.31 16.87 -23.59
N ASP A 157 40.41 17.61 -23.56
CA ASP A 157 40.62 18.84 -22.80
C ASP A 157 39.36 19.72 -22.83
N ILE A 158 38.87 20.15 -21.66
CA ILE A 158 37.63 20.92 -21.51
C ILE A 158 37.73 22.24 -22.29
N ALA A 159 38.96 22.76 -22.46
CA ALA A 159 39.27 23.94 -23.25
C ALA A 159 39.02 23.76 -24.78
N ALA A 160 38.97 22.53 -25.29
CA ALA A 160 38.74 22.23 -26.70
C ALA A 160 37.26 21.98 -27.05
N LYS A 161 36.37 21.98 -26.05
CA LYS A 161 34.94 21.71 -26.26
C LYS A 161 34.24 22.93 -26.85
N LYS A 162 33.68 22.80 -28.06
CA LYS A 162 32.88 23.84 -28.70
C LYS A 162 31.56 24.03 -27.96
N VAL A 163 31.05 25.27 -27.93
CA VAL A 163 29.71 25.57 -27.40
C VAL A 163 28.69 24.80 -28.24
N ALA A 164 27.91 23.94 -27.59
CA ALA A 164 26.90 23.12 -28.25
C ALA A 164 25.76 24.01 -28.80
N ASN A 165 25.36 23.75 -30.04
CA ASN A 165 24.16 24.34 -30.63
C ASN A 165 22.94 23.44 -30.40
N ILE A 166 21.75 23.90 -30.80
CA ILE A 166 20.49 23.16 -30.60
C ILE A 166 20.53 21.78 -31.28
N ALA A 167 21.16 21.67 -32.46
CA ALA A 167 21.29 20.39 -33.16
C ALA A 167 22.17 19.40 -32.39
N ASP A 168 23.25 19.88 -31.76
CA ASP A 168 24.13 19.05 -30.92
C ASP A 168 23.37 18.54 -29.67
N VAL A 169 22.51 19.39 -29.08
CA VAL A 169 21.64 19.00 -27.96
C VAL A 169 20.62 17.96 -28.41
N CYS A 170 19.96 18.15 -29.55
CA CYS A 170 18.99 17.20 -30.08
C CYS A 170 19.64 15.84 -30.40
N GLU A 171 20.84 15.82 -30.99
CA GLU A 171 21.55 14.57 -31.27
C GLU A 171 22.02 13.88 -29.99
N SER A 172 22.47 14.65 -28.99
CA SER A 172 22.80 14.11 -27.66
C SER A 172 21.59 13.49 -26.97
N MET A 173 20.43 14.15 -27.00
CA MET A 173 19.19 13.61 -26.45
C MET A 173 18.79 12.31 -27.15
N LYS A 174 18.90 12.25 -28.47
CA LYS A 174 18.63 11.03 -29.24
C LYS A 174 19.58 9.90 -28.84
N GLN A 175 20.87 10.19 -28.66
CA GLN A 175 21.85 9.19 -28.20
C GLN A 175 21.53 8.71 -26.77
N GLN A 176 21.15 9.61 -25.86
CA GLN A 176 20.73 9.25 -24.49
C GLN A 176 19.46 8.37 -24.48
N LEU A 177 18.50 8.62 -25.37
CA LEU A 177 17.31 7.78 -25.51
C LEU A 177 17.65 6.36 -26.00
N LEU A 178 18.61 6.23 -26.92
CA LEU A 178 19.08 4.91 -27.37
C LEU A 178 19.78 4.15 -26.24
N ILE A 179 20.62 4.84 -25.45
CA ILE A 179 21.29 4.26 -24.29
C ILE A 179 20.28 3.79 -23.24
N LEU A 180 19.22 4.55 -22.99
CA LEU A 180 18.14 4.15 -22.08
C LEU A 180 17.46 2.86 -22.54
N VAL A 181 17.20 2.73 -23.84
CA VAL A 181 16.59 1.52 -24.42
C VAL A 181 17.53 0.33 -24.26
N ASP A 182 18.82 0.50 -24.51
CA ASP A 182 19.78 -0.60 -24.40
C ASP A 182 20.06 -0.98 -22.93
N TRP A 183 20.10 -0.01 -22.01
CA TRP A 183 20.13 -0.27 -20.58
C TRP A 183 18.93 -1.10 -20.12
N ALA A 184 17.73 -0.76 -20.56
CA ALA A 184 16.50 -1.47 -20.19
C ALA A 184 16.51 -2.92 -20.68
N LYS A 185 17.04 -3.18 -21.89
CA LYS A 185 17.21 -4.54 -22.44
C LYS A 185 18.20 -5.39 -21.65
N CYS A 186 19.14 -4.78 -20.92
CA CYS A 186 20.06 -5.52 -20.05
C CYS A 186 19.40 -6.01 -18.75
N ILE A 187 18.16 -5.63 -18.46
CA ILE A 187 17.41 -6.07 -17.29
C ILE A 187 16.53 -7.27 -17.70
N PRO A 188 16.83 -8.51 -17.25
CA PRO A 188 16.09 -9.70 -17.68
C PRO A 188 14.58 -9.59 -17.45
N GLN A 189 14.18 -9.06 -16.29
CA GLN A 189 12.78 -8.89 -15.92
C GLN A 189 12.05 -7.85 -16.78
N PHE A 190 12.76 -6.90 -17.40
CA PHE A 190 12.16 -5.95 -18.33
C PHE A 190 11.82 -6.64 -19.66
N CYS A 191 12.71 -7.52 -20.13
CA CYS A 191 12.51 -8.30 -21.35
C CYS A 191 11.34 -9.29 -21.27
N GLU A 192 10.97 -9.71 -20.05
CA GLU A 192 9.81 -10.59 -19.81
C GLU A 192 8.46 -9.85 -19.83
N LEU A 193 8.45 -8.51 -19.82
CA LEU A 193 7.22 -7.73 -19.84
C LEU A 193 6.57 -7.73 -21.24
N PRO A 194 5.23 -7.59 -21.33
CA PRO A 194 4.56 -7.31 -22.60
C PRO A 194 5.12 -6.06 -23.28
N LEU A 195 5.12 -6.06 -24.62
CA LEU A 195 5.70 -4.96 -25.41
C LEU A 195 5.04 -3.60 -25.09
N ASP A 196 3.72 -3.58 -24.88
CA ASP A 196 2.99 -2.36 -24.52
C ASP A 196 3.48 -1.78 -23.19
N ASP A 197 3.78 -2.64 -22.21
CA ASP A 197 4.30 -2.23 -20.90
C ASP A 197 5.74 -1.74 -21.00
N GLN A 198 6.59 -2.40 -21.80
CA GLN A 198 7.96 -1.95 -22.07
C GLN A 198 7.96 -0.53 -22.67
N VAL A 199 7.10 -0.28 -23.66
CA VAL A 199 6.96 1.03 -24.31
C VAL A 199 6.39 2.07 -23.35
N ALA A 200 5.40 1.70 -22.54
CA ALA A 200 4.82 2.60 -21.53
C ALA A 200 5.86 3.04 -20.50
N LEU A 201 6.66 2.11 -19.98
CA LEU A 201 7.72 2.37 -19.02
C LEU A 201 8.82 3.28 -19.60
N LEU A 202 9.30 2.98 -20.81
CA LEU A 202 10.32 3.80 -21.48
C LEU A 202 9.81 5.22 -21.73
N ARG A 203 8.56 5.38 -22.18
CA ARG A 203 7.95 6.71 -22.43
C ARG A 203 7.75 7.52 -21.15
N ALA A 204 7.32 6.87 -20.06
CA ALA A 204 7.09 7.56 -18.79
C ALA A 204 8.37 8.15 -18.18
N HIS A 205 9.52 7.51 -18.41
CA HIS A 205 10.77 7.85 -17.72
C HIS A 205 11.88 8.40 -18.64
N ALA A 206 11.66 8.44 -19.96
CA ALA A 206 12.60 9.00 -20.94
C ALA A 206 13.05 10.43 -20.60
N GLY A 207 12.11 11.31 -20.23
CA GLY A 207 12.44 12.70 -19.86
C GLY A 207 13.31 12.80 -18.61
N ALA A 208 13.02 11.99 -17.59
CA ALA A 208 13.78 11.99 -16.34
C ALA A 208 15.21 11.45 -16.52
N PHE A 209 15.40 10.44 -17.38
CA PHE A 209 16.73 9.89 -17.67
C PHE A 209 17.63 10.90 -18.38
N THR A 210 17.11 11.62 -19.37
CA THR A 210 17.88 12.66 -20.08
C THR A 210 18.30 13.82 -19.18
N ILE A 211 17.52 14.16 -18.15
CA ILE A 211 17.87 15.23 -17.20
C ILE A 211 18.80 14.70 -16.10
N GLY A 212 18.58 13.48 -15.62
CA GLY A 212 19.36 12.85 -14.55
C GLY A 212 20.79 12.50 -14.95
N SER A 213 21.03 12.08 -16.20
CA SER A 213 22.39 11.79 -16.69
C SER A 213 23.25 13.05 -16.83
N HIS A 214 22.66 14.20 -17.14
CA HIS A 214 23.35 15.50 -17.12
C HIS A 214 23.46 16.09 -15.69
N GLY A 215 22.52 15.79 -14.79
CA GLY A 215 22.54 16.26 -13.39
C GLY A 215 23.62 15.61 -12.52
N ALA A 216 24.06 14.39 -12.82
CA ALA A 216 25.12 13.70 -12.09
C ALA A 216 26.54 14.28 -12.36
N PHE A 217 26.69 15.17 -13.35
CA PHE A 217 27.94 15.87 -13.66
C PHE A 217 28.08 17.23 -12.95
N ASN A 218 27.08 17.66 -12.17
CA ASN A 218 27.09 18.92 -11.42
C ASN A 218 26.79 18.69 -9.93
N ALA A 219 27.48 17.74 -9.31
CA ALA A 219 27.64 17.72 -7.86
C ALA A 219 29.05 18.29 -7.53
N PRO A 220 29.15 19.34 -6.69
CA PRO A 220 30.43 19.94 -6.30
C PRO A 220 31.33 18.99 -5.50
#